data_AF-A0A971SD29-F1
#
_entry.id   AF-A0A971SD29-F1
#
_cell.length_a   1.000
_cell.length_b   1.000
_cell.length_c   1.000
_cell.angle_alpha   90.00
_cell.angle_beta   90.00
_cell.angle_gamma   90.00
#
_symmetry.space_group_name_H-M   'P 1'
#
loop_
_entity.id
_entity.type
_entity.pdbx_description
1 polymer ?
#
loop_
_entity_poly.entity_id
_entity_poly.type
_entity_poly.pdbx_seq_one_letter_code
_entity_poly.pdbx_strand_id
1 'polypeptide(L)'
;NVPDYLVKGGGTYRVISDHLGSPRVIINVATGEIVQRMDYDEFGKVILDTNPGFQPFGFAGGIYDVDTGLVRFGARDYDAETGRWTAKDPIGFGGGDSNLYGYCMNDPINIIDPSGLRTTIYVHSGENIYGHVAINVNGTVYTYGRYNSNNIWGPLGSSGEGVLHRVSERDYFNIFAGNSNVSAFDIDLTECEENQITSNLDNLYNNGIPDTEVGGKDIGNYNVFINNCVTTTINALPNSLRGHLNGYNMPAALEIKLRGMALVNSTIRVRRVQTKR
;
A
#
# COMPACT_ATOMS: atom_id res chain seq x y z
N ASN A 1 13.04 -4.54 -2.95
CA ASN A 1 13.74 -4.56 -1.64
C ASN A 1 15.13 -5.17 -1.70
N VAL A 2 15.35 -6.18 -2.55
CA VAL A 2 16.69 -6.74 -2.76
C VAL A 2 17.54 -5.81 -3.64
N PRO A 3 18.78 -5.49 -3.27
CA PRO A 3 19.67 -4.72 -4.10
C PRO A 3 20.21 -5.57 -5.26
N ASP A 4 20.42 -4.94 -6.41
CA ASP A 4 21.02 -5.54 -7.61
C ASP A 4 22.45 -6.08 -7.39
N TYR A 5 23.18 -5.49 -6.44
CA TYR A 5 24.54 -5.88 -6.08
C TYR A 5 24.80 -5.62 -4.60
N LEU A 6 25.76 -6.35 -4.04
CA LEU A 6 26.20 -6.22 -2.66
C LEU A 6 27.73 -6.16 -2.59
N VAL A 7 28.26 -5.40 -1.63
CA VAL A 7 29.69 -5.31 -1.34
C VAL A 7 29.93 -5.92 0.03
N LYS A 8 30.71 -7.00 0.09
CA LYS A 8 30.98 -7.74 1.33
C LYS A 8 32.43 -8.23 1.36
N GLY A 9 33.15 -7.93 2.45
CA GLY A 9 34.54 -8.38 2.64
C GLY A 9 35.49 -7.92 1.54
N GLY A 10 35.25 -6.75 0.93
CA GLY A 10 36.04 -6.22 -0.20
C GLY A 10 35.70 -6.83 -1.57
N GLY A 11 34.80 -7.81 -1.64
CA GLY A 11 34.26 -8.35 -2.90
C GLY A 11 32.95 -7.69 -3.31
N THR A 12 32.70 -7.64 -4.62
CA THR A 12 31.42 -7.20 -5.21
C THR A 12 30.68 -8.41 -5.75
N TYR A 13 29.39 -8.51 -5.44
CA TYR A 13 28.55 -9.63 -5.86
C TYR A 13 27.28 -9.12 -6.53
N ARG A 14 26.85 -9.79 -7.59
CA ARG A 14 25.57 -9.54 -8.28
C ARG A 14 24.50 -10.43 -7.67
N VAL A 15 23.33 -9.86 -7.42
CA VAL A 15 22.14 -10.61 -6.99
C VAL A 15 21.26 -10.86 -8.20
N ILE A 16 20.88 -12.12 -8.42
CA ILE A 16 19.91 -12.54 -9.43
C ILE A 16 18.65 -12.99 -8.71
N SER A 17 17.55 -12.28 -8.95
CA SER A 17 16.26 -12.56 -8.32
C SER A 17 15.24 -13.13 -9.32
N ASP A 18 14.19 -13.77 -8.80
CA ASP A 18 13.00 -14.14 -9.57
C ASP A 18 12.06 -12.95 -9.82
N HIS A 19 10.90 -13.18 -10.43
CA HIS A 19 9.93 -12.13 -10.78
C HIS A 19 9.27 -11.48 -9.56
N LEU A 20 9.30 -12.12 -8.40
CA LEU A 20 8.81 -11.56 -7.12
C LEU A 20 9.92 -10.79 -6.40
N GLY A 21 11.15 -10.84 -6.91
CA GLY A 21 12.32 -10.22 -6.30
C GLY A 21 13.05 -11.11 -5.29
N SER A 22 12.68 -12.39 -5.16
CA SER A 22 13.38 -13.33 -4.25
C SER A 22 14.79 -13.64 -4.79
N PRO A 23 15.87 -13.51 -4.00
CA PRO A 23 17.20 -13.88 -4.45
C PRO A 23 17.28 -15.36 -4.78
N ARG A 24 17.71 -15.71 -6.00
CA ARG A 24 17.94 -17.10 -6.43
C ARG A 24 19.41 -17.46 -6.47
N VAL A 25 20.25 -16.54 -6.95
CA VAL A 25 21.69 -16.78 -7.11
C VAL A 25 22.47 -15.51 -6.78
N ILE A 26 23.54 -15.66 -6.02
CA ILE A 26 24.52 -14.61 -5.75
C ILE A 26 25.83 -14.98 -6.43
N ILE A 27 26.34 -14.08 -7.27
CA ILE A 27 27.51 -14.32 -8.12
C ILE A 27 28.62 -13.35 -7.74
N ASN A 28 29.82 -13.85 -7.47
CA ASN A 28 31.01 -13.01 -7.33
C ASN A 28 31.35 -12.39 -8.69
N VAL A 29 31.35 -11.06 -8.78
CA VAL A 29 31.54 -10.34 -10.05
C VAL A 29 32.95 -10.54 -10.62
N ALA A 30 33.96 -10.72 -9.78
CA ALA A 30 35.34 -10.88 -10.23
C ALA A 30 35.64 -12.29 -10.77
N THR A 31 35.04 -13.33 -10.17
CA THR A 31 35.36 -14.74 -10.50
C THR A 31 34.26 -15.46 -11.29
N GLY A 32 33.02 -14.94 -11.27
CA GLY A 32 31.84 -15.63 -11.83
C GLY A 32 31.34 -16.79 -10.98
N GLU A 33 31.93 -17.02 -9.80
CA GLU A 33 31.54 -18.09 -8.89
C GLU A 33 30.17 -17.83 -8.26
N ILE A 34 29.32 -18.85 -8.19
CA ILE A 34 28.07 -18.82 -7.43
C ILE A 34 28.40 -19.01 -5.95
N VAL A 35 28.28 -17.95 -5.16
CA VAL A 35 28.62 -17.97 -3.73
C VAL A 35 27.45 -18.33 -2.82
N GLN A 36 26.23 -18.21 -3.35
CA GLN A 36 25.02 -18.70 -2.72
C GLN A 36 23.96 -18.98 -3.79
N ARG A 37 23.23 -20.08 -3.63
CA ARG A 37 21.99 -20.36 -4.35
C ARG A 37 20.88 -20.61 -3.33
N MET A 38 19.74 -19.99 -3.57
CA MET A 38 18.52 -20.19 -2.79
C MET A 38 17.39 -20.64 -3.72
N ASP A 39 16.73 -21.74 -3.36
CA ASP A 39 15.52 -22.20 -4.03
C ASP A 39 14.34 -22.21 -3.05
N TYR A 40 13.19 -21.75 -3.51
CA TYR A 40 11.96 -21.67 -2.72
C TYR A 40 10.84 -22.50 -3.36
N ASP A 41 9.88 -22.96 -2.54
CA ASP A 41 8.57 -23.40 -3.01
C ASP A 41 7.65 -22.21 -3.37
N GLU A 42 6.41 -22.50 -3.76
CA GLU A 42 5.42 -21.49 -4.14
C GLU A 42 5.08 -20.49 -3.03
N PHE A 43 5.20 -20.87 -1.75
CA PHE A 43 4.92 -20.02 -0.59
C PHE A 43 6.19 -19.38 -0.03
N GLY A 44 7.35 -19.60 -0.64
CA GLY A 44 8.60 -19.01 -0.20
C GLY A 44 9.37 -19.83 0.83
N LYS A 45 8.99 -21.08 1.09
CA LYS A 45 9.76 -21.97 1.96
C LYS A 45 11.06 -22.32 1.28
N VAL A 46 12.17 -22.13 1.97
CA VAL A 46 13.50 -22.45 1.45
C VAL A 46 13.65 -23.97 1.30
N ILE A 47 13.77 -24.44 0.05
CA ILE A 47 14.04 -25.84 -0.32
C ILE A 47 15.55 -26.09 -0.33
N LEU A 48 16.34 -25.10 -0.75
CA LEU A 48 17.79 -25.15 -0.82
C LEU A 48 18.37 -23.80 -0.43
N ASP A 49 19.39 -23.81 0.43
CA ASP A 49 20.31 -22.67 0.62
C ASP A 49 21.73 -23.22 0.74
N THR A 50 22.59 -22.92 -0.23
CA THR A 50 23.95 -23.46 -0.27
C THR A 50 24.92 -22.71 0.66
N ASN A 51 24.54 -21.53 1.17
CA ASN A 51 25.39 -20.72 2.04
C ASN A 51 24.54 -19.83 2.98
N PRO A 52 23.85 -20.42 3.97
CA PRO A 52 22.96 -19.69 4.87
C PRO A 52 23.65 -18.54 5.58
N GLY A 53 22.98 -17.38 5.66
CA GLY A 53 23.50 -16.18 6.32
C GLY A 53 24.52 -15.39 5.49
N PHE A 54 24.77 -15.77 4.23
CA PHE A 54 25.62 -14.97 3.35
C PHE A 54 25.05 -13.55 3.13
N GLN A 55 23.74 -13.43 3.01
CA GLN A 55 23.00 -12.17 2.85
C GLN A 55 21.61 -12.29 3.52
N PRO A 56 20.97 -11.17 3.90
CA PRO A 56 19.79 -11.21 4.79
C PRO A 56 18.43 -11.26 4.06
N PHE A 57 18.37 -11.22 2.74
CA PHE A 57 17.15 -11.22 1.95
C PHE A 57 16.66 -12.63 1.62
N GLY A 58 15.35 -12.82 1.54
CA GLY A 58 14.73 -14.09 1.15
C GLY A 58 13.54 -13.90 0.21
N PHE A 59 12.50 -14.72 0.41
CA PHE A 59 11.29 -14.73 -0.40
C PHE A 59 10.70 -13.32 -0.59
N ALA A 60 10.31 -12.99 -1.83
CA ALA A 60 9.75 -11.71 -2.25
C ALA A 60 10.54 -10.47 -1.78
N GLY A 61 11.84 -10.65 -1.48
CA GLY A 61 12.73 -9.60 -1.00
C GLY A 61 12.54 -9.17 0.45
N GLY A 62 11.81 -9.93 1.26
CA GLY A 62 11.76 -9.74 2.71
C GLY A 62 13.09 -10.12 3.40
N ILE A 63 13.23 -9.79 4.68
CA ILE A 63 14.43 -10.13 5.46
C ILE A 63 14.24 -11.53 6.05
N TYR A 64 15.07 -12.47 5.61
CA TYR A 64 15.01 -13.87 6.04
C TYR A 64 15.85 -14.11 7.28
N ASP A 65 15.22 -14.69 8.30
CA ASP A 65 15.88 -15.18 9.50
C ASP A 65 16.10 -16.69 9.38
N VAL A 66 17.36 -17.08 9.25
CA VAL A 66 17.78 -18.48 9.08
C VAL A 66 17.49 -19.34 10.33
N ASP A 67 17.41 -18.74 11.51
CA ASP A 67 17.24 -19.46 12.77
C ASP A 67 15.77 -19.81 13.02
N THR A 68 14.86 -18.92 12.59
CA THR A 68 13.41 -19.09 12.79
C THR A 68 12.69 -19.57 11.54
N GLY A 69 13.28 -19.42 10.35
CA GLY A 69 12.63 -19.69 9.06
C GLY A 69 11.60 -18.63 8.66
N LEU A 70 11.47 -17.54 9.44
CA LEU A 70 10.54 -16.46 9.17
C LEU A 70 11.12 -15.44 8.20
N VAL A 71 10.24 -14.79 7.46
CA VAL A 71 10.57 -13.66 6.59
C VAL A 71 9.89 -12.41 7.13
N ARG A 72 10.67 -11.38 7.48
CA ARG A 72 10.16 -10.07 7.88
C ARG A 72 9.80 -9.25 6.65
N PHE A 73 8.53 -8.85 6.56
CA PHE A 73 8.02 -7.87 5.61
C PHE A 73 7.44 -6.68 6.37
N GLY A 74 8.09 -5.53 6.29
CA GLY A 74 7.66 -4.29 6.95
C GLY A 74 7.05 -4.52 8.35
N ALA A 75 5.72 -4.48 8.42
CA ALA A 75 4.93 -4.56 9.65
C ALA A 75 4.75 -5.98 10.24
N ARG A 76 5.02 -7.06 9.48
CA ARG A 76 4.69 -8.44 9.90
C ARG A 76 5.80 -9.45 9.60
N ASP A 77 5.88 -10.48 10.43
CA ASP A 77 6.64 -11.69 10.11
C ASP A 77 5.72 -12.66 9.35
N TYR A 78 6.27 -13.22 8.28
CA TYR A 78 5.65 -14.24 7.45
C TYR A 78 6.29 -15.59 7.73
N ASP A 79 5.46 -16.59 7.96
CA ASP A 79 5.85 -17.98 8.09
C ASP A 79 5.56 -18.69 6.77
N ALA A 80 6.63 -18.97 6.01
CA ALA A 80 6.55 -19.65 4.73
C ALA A 80 6.22 -21.14 4.86
N GLU A 81 6.46 -21.76 6.02
CA GLU A 81 6.11 -23.16 6.25
C GLU A 81 4.60 -23.36 6.36
N THR A 82 3.90 -22.39 6.94
CA THR A 82 2.43 -22.41 6.99
C THR A 82 1.76 -21.58 5.89
N GLY A 83 2.53 -20.77 5.16
CA GLY A 83 2.02 -19.89 4.10
C GLY A 83 1.23 -18.70 4.65
N ARG A 84 1.56 -18.20 5.85
CA ARG A 84 0.71 -17.25 6.60
C ARG A 84 1.53 -16.19 7.34
N TRP A 85 0.88 -15.06 7.60
CA TRP A 85 1.39 -14.10 8.58
C TRP A 85 1.36 -14.69 9.98
N THR A 86 2.39 -14.41 10.80
CA THR A 86 2.43 -14.85 12.21
C THR A 86 1.56 -13.97 13.11
N ALA A 87 1.23 -12.77 12.64
CA ALA A 87 0.38 -11.81 13.33
C ALA A 87 -0.86 -11.48 12.49
N LYS A 88 -1.96 -11.23 13.20
CA LYS A 88 -3.20 -10.75 12.61
C LYS A 88 -2.94 -9.43 11.87
N ASP A 89 -3.54 -9.28 10.70
CA ASP A 89 -3.47 -8.06 9.91
C ASP A 89 -3.87 -6.83 10.76
N PRO A 90 -2.97 -5.85 10.95
CA PRO A 90 -3.25 -4.61 11.69
C PRO A 90 -4.42 -3.81 11.09
N ILE A 91 -4.61 -3.91 9.77
CA ILE A 91 -5.74 -3.27 9.06
C ILE A 91 -7.00 -4.16 9.08
N GLY A 92 -6.94 -5.33 9.71
CA GLY A 92 -8.06 -6.24 9.82
C GLY A 92 -8.58 -6.67 8.44
N PHE A 93 -9.90 -6.65 8.26
CA PHE A 93 -10.50 -6.99 6.96
C PHE A 93 -10.25 -5.91 5.87
N GLY A 94 -9.58 -4.82 6.23
CA GLY A 94 -9.08 -3.80 5.31
C GLY A 94 -8.12 -4.36 4.26
N GLY A 95 -7.39 -5.45 4.56
CA GLY A 95 -6.48 -6.11 3.62
C GLY A 95 -7.17 -6.89 2.48
N GLY A 96 -8.50 -6.96 2.48
CA GLY A 96 -9.28 -7.63 1.44
C GLY A 96 -9.37 -9.16 1.58
N ASP A 97 -8.67 -9.74 2.55
CA ASP A 97 -8.80 -11.16 2.91
C ASP A 97 -9.70 -11.33 4.15
N SER A 98 -10.58 -12.34 4.10
CA SER A 98 -11.36 -12.80 5.25
C SER A 98 -10.50 -13.51 6.29
N ASN A 99 -9.37 -14.07 5.86
CA ASN A 99 -8.35 -14.64 6.72
C ASN A 99 -7.33 -13.56 7.09
N LEU A 100 -7.38 -13.08 8.32
CA LEU A 100 -6.49 -12.01 8.79
C LEU A 100 -5.02 -12.44 8.96
N TYR A 101 -4.73 -13.71 8.69
CA TYR A 101 -3.37 -14.26 8.64
C TYR A 101 -2.99 -14.71 7.23
N GLY A 102 -3.88 -14.52 6.24
CA GLY A 102 -3.64 -14.95 4.87
C GLY A 102 -2.56 -14.09 4.22
N TYR A 103 -1.61 -14.74 3.55
CA TYR A 103 -0.64 -14.06 2.70
C TYR A 103 -1.18 -14.02 1.27
N CYS A 104 -1.29 -12.82 0.71
CA CYS A 104 -1.60 -12.64 -0.71
C CYS A 104 -2.84 -13.42 -1.20
N MET A 105 -3.89 -13.57 -0.38
CA MET A 105 -5.10 -14.34 -0.73
C MET A 105 -4.83 -15.79 -1.18
N ASN A 106 -3.75 -16.41 -0.68
CA ASN A 106 -3.25 -17.72 -1.12
C ASN A 106 -2.79 -17.78 -2.59
N ASP A 107 -2.40 -16.64 -3.20
CA ASP A 107 -1.82 -16.57 -4.53
C ASP A 107 -0.41 -15.91 -4.49
N PRO A 108 0.56 -16.54 -3.80
CA PRO A 108 1.92 -16.00 -3.59
C PRO A 108 2.79 -15.98 -4.85
N ILE A 109 2.38 -16.68 -5.92
CA ILE A 109 3.11 -16.73 -7.19
C ILE A 109 2.88 -15.44 -7.99
N ASN A 110 1.70 -14.84 -7.88
CA ASN A 110 1.31 -13.68 -8.69
C ASN A 110 1.30 -12.38 -7.88
N ILE A 111 1.42 -12.44 -6.56
CA ILE A 111 1.22 -11.31 -5.65
C ILE A 111 2.32 -11.33 -4.59
N ILE A 112 2.80 -10.13 -4.27
CA ILE A 112 3.70 -9.88 -3.14
C ILE A 112 3.05 -8.87 -2.20
N ASP A 113 3.38 -8.95 -0.91
CA ASP A 113 3.01 -7.96 0.10
C ASP A 113 4.29 -7.42 0.78
N PRO A 114 5.00 -6.47 0.14
CA PRO A 114 6.33 -6.04 0.58
C PRO A 114 6.34 -5.31 1.92
N SER A 115 5.29 -4.54 2.23
CA SER A 115 5.14 -3.82 3.50
C SER A 115 4.47 -4.65 4.59
N GLY A 116 3.95 -5.82 4.23
CA GLY A 116 3.06 -6.59 5.09
C GLY A 116 1.72 -5.89 5.30
N LEU A 117 1.33 -4.96 4.41
CA LEU A 117 0.10 -4.16 4.36
C LEU A 117 -0.23 -3.82 2.89
N ARG A 118 -1.48 -3.51 2.55
CA ARG A 118 -1.85 -3.16 1.16
C ARG A 118 -2.22 -1.69 1.03
N THR A 119 -1.70 -1.01 -0.01
CA THR A 119 -2.16 0.34 -0.39
C THR A 119 -3.54 0.25 -1.06
N THR A 120 -4.50 1.02 -0.56
CA THR A 120 -5.90 0.97 -1.02
C THR A 120 -6.44 2.37 -1.24
N ILE A 121 -7.07 2.62 -2.39
CA ILE A 121 -7.88 3.82 -2.62
C ILE A 121 -9.34 3.49 -2.32
N TYR A 122 -9.94 4.21 -1.38
CA TYR A 122 -11.37 4.16 -1.11
C TYR A 122 -12.08 5.21 -1.94
N VAL A 123 -13.13 4.80 -2.64
CA VAL A 123 -14.00 5.68 -3.43
C VAL A 123 -15.43 5.54 -2.96
N HIS A 124 -15.99 6.64 -2.47
CA HIS A 124 -17.37 6.79 -2.06
C HIS A 124 -18.13 7.45 -3.20
N SER A 125 -18.92 6.67 -3.95
CA SER A 125 -19.73 7.18 -5.05
C SER A 125 -21.22 7.04 -4.75
N GLY A 126 -22.00 8.07 -5.08
CA GLY A 126 -23.46 8.04 -4.98
C GLY A 126 -24.07 8.31 -3.60
N GLU A 127 -23.27 8.72 -2.61
CA GLU A 127 -23.75 9.03 -1.25
C GLU A 127 -24.04 10.51 -1.02
N ASN A 128 -23.26 11.36 -1.68
CA ASN A 128 -23.42 12.81 -1.78
C ASN A 128 -23.21 13.20 -3.25
N ILE A 129 -23.69 14.37 -3.68
CA ILE A 129 -23.66 14.82 -5.10
C ILE A 129 -22.28 14.68 -5.74
N TYR A 130 -21.21 14.82 -4.95
CA TYR A 130 -19.83 14.78 -5.42
C TYR A 130 -19.03 13.54 -5.00
N GLY A 131 -19.51 12.72 -4.06
CA GLY A 131 -18.75 11.59 -3.51
C GLY A 131 -17.51 12.01 -2.69
N HIS A 132 -16.65 11.04 -2.38
CA HIS A 132 -15.39 11.27 -1.63
C HIS A 132 -14.32 10.22 -1.95
N VAL A 133 -13.05 10.56 -1.75
CA VAL A 133 -11.92 9.64 -1.96
C VAL A 133 -10.91 9.77 -0.83
N ALA A 134 -10.40 8.63 -0.37
CA ALA A 134 -9.31 8.54 0.59
C ALA A 134 -8.28 7.49 0.14
N ILE A 135 -7.07 7.58 0.67
CA ILE A 135 -6.01 6.60 0.42
C ILE A 135 -5.51 6.02 1.74
N ASN A 136 -5.48 4.70 1.82
CA ASN A 136 -4.80 3.93 2.86
C ASN A 136 -3.43 3.54 2.34
N VAL A 137 -2.39 3.90 3.07
CA VAL A 137 -1.03 3.39 2.85
C VAL A 137 -0.49 2.94 4.20
N ASN A 138 0.02 1.72 4.27
CA ASN A 138 0.57 1.15 5.50
C ASN A 138 -0.36 1.26 6.72
N GLY A 139 -1.67 1.09 6.53
CA GLY A 139 -2.69 1.14 7.59
C GLY A 139 -3.03 2.53 8.11
N THR A 140 -2.42 3.56 7.53
CA THR A 140 -2.76 4.96 7.78
C THR A 140 -3.61 5.47 6.63
N VAL A 141 -4.81 5.94 6.95
CA VAL A 141 -5.70 6.57 5.99
C VAL A 141 -5.51 8.07 6.01
N TYR A 142 -5.24 8.60 4.82
CA TYR A 142 -5.20 10.02 4.53
C TYR A 142 -6.48 10.39 3.80
N THR A 143 -7.24 11.31 4.40
CA THR A 143 -8.52 11.77 3.85
C THR A 143 -8.56 13.29 3.83
N TYR A 144 -8.57 13.87 2.64
CA TYR A 144 -8.59 15.31 2.43
C TYR A 144 -9.97 15.76 1.97
N GLY A 145 -10.55 16.75 2.63
CA GLY A 145 -11.90 17.18 2.30
C GLY A 145 -12.32 18.44 3.03
N ARG A 146 -13.58 18.80 2.81
CA ARG A 146 -14.30 19.70 3.72
C ARG A 146 -15.18 18.85 4.61
N TYR A 147 -15.02 19.02 5.91
CA TYR A 147 -15.78 18.29 6.92
C TYR A 147 -16.61 19.29 7.72
N ASN A 148 -17.78 18.85 8.17
CA ASN A 148 -18.52 19.57 9.19
C ASN A 148 -18.02 19.18 10.59
N SER A 149 -18.55 19.85 11.63
CA SER A 149 -18.22 19.57 13.03
C SER A 149 -18.49 18.13 13.50
N ASN A 150 -19.20 17.30 12.72
CA ASN A 150 -19.39 15.88 12.97
C ASN A 150 -18.42 14.99 12.16
N ASN A 151 -17.40 15.57 11.52
CA ASN A 151 -16.42 14.90 10.66
C ASN A 151 -17.03 14.19 9.44
N ILE A 152 -18.22 14.61 9.02
CA ILE A 152 -18.86 14.09 7.81
C ILE A 152 -18.41 14.95 6.63
N TRP A 153 -17.86 14.31 5.60
CA TRP A 153 -17.57 14.99 4.33
C TRP A 153 -18.88 15.31 3.60
N GLY A 154 -18.97 16.49 3.00
CA GLY A 154 -20.21 16.91 2.32
C GLY A 154 -20.32 18.43 2.30
N PRO A 155 -21.09 19.01 1.37
CA PRO A 155 -20.83 20.37 0.92
C PRO A 155 -21.29 21.39 1.96
N LEU A 156 -20.33 21.98 2.66
CA LEU A 156 -20.45 23.32 3.23
C LEU A 156 -20.21 24.41 2.15
N GLY A 157 -20.31 24.06 0.86
CA GLY A 157 -19.99 24.89 -0.32
C GLY A 157 -19.05 24.19 -1.33
N SER A 158 -18.94 24.74 -2.55
CA SER A 158 -18.08 24.21 -3.63
C SER A 158 -16.57 24.49 -3.44
N SER A 159 -16.23 25.37 -2.52
CA SER A 159 -14.86 25.71 -2.13
C SER A 159 -14.78 26.20 -0.67
N GLY A 160 -13.59 26.22 -0.08
CA GLY A 160 -13.34 26.70 1.29
C GLY A 160 -12.13 26.02 1.92
N GLU A 161 -11.94 26.16 3.24
CA GLU A 161 -10.85 25.49 3.95
C GLU A 161 -10.89 23.97 3.75
N GLY A 162 -9.71 23.39 3.48
CA GLY A 162 -9.52 22.00 3.16
C GLY A 162 -8.68 21.33 4.22
N VAL A 163 -9.25 20.36 4.91
CA VAL A 163 -8.61 19.67 6.02
C VAL A 163 -8.14 18.30 5.57
N LEU A 164 -6.88 17.99 5.84
CA LEU A 164 -6.30 16.66 5.70
C LEU A 164 -6.30 15.99 7.08
N HIS A 165 -6.93 14.82 7.16
CA HIS A 165 -6.80 13.95 8.32
C HIS A 165 -5.83 12.81 8.03
N ARG A 166 -5.13 12.39 9.07
CA ARG A 166 -4.27 11.22 9.11
C ARG A 166 -4.71 10.35 10.28
N VAL A 167 -5.37 9.23 9.99
CA VAL A 167 -6.04 8.40 10.99
C VAL A 167 -5.83 6.91 10.71
N SER A 168 -6.10 6.05 11.71
CA SER A 168 -6.15 4.61 11.46
C SER A 168 -7.31 4.28 10.52
N GLU A 169 -7.21 3.19 9.76
CA GLU A 169 -8.32 2.75 8.89
C GLU A 169 -9.60 2.47 9.70
N ARG A 170 -9.47 1.95 10.92
CA ARG A 170 -10.60 1.77 11.84
C ARG A 170 -11.30 3.11 12.12
N ASP A 171 -10.53 4.13 12.47
CA ASP A 171 -11.07 5.44 12.79
C ASP A 171 -11.62 6.13 11.54
N TYR A 172 -10.99 5.92 10.38
CA TYR A 172 -11.54 6.34 9.09
C TYR A 172 -12.96 5.80 8.92
N PHE A 173 -13.14 4.48 9.06
CA PHE A 173 -14.44 3.86 8.86
C PHE A 173 -15.48 4.22 9.93
N ASN A 174 -15.06 4.48 11.16
CA ASN A 174 -15.96 4.82 12.26
C ASN A 174 -16.37 6.30 12.28
N ILE A 175 -15.47 7.21 11.91
CA ILE A 175 -15.65 8.65 12.11
C ILE A 175 -16.07 9.32 10.81
N PHE A 176 -15.35 9.03 9.74
CA PHE A 176 -15.57 9.69 8.46
C PHE A 176 -16.53 8.85 7.64
N ALA A 177 -16.29 7.53 7.56
CA ALA A 177 -16.90 6.73 6.53
C ALA A 177 -18.41 6.55 6.63
N GLY A 178 -19.02 6.74 7.80
CA GLY A 178 -20.45 6.55 8.01
C GLY A 178 -20.96 5.18 7.52
N ASN A 179 -22.23 5.13 7.08
CA ASN A 179 -22.92 3.94 6.54
C ASN A 179 -22.86 3.86 5.01
N SER A 180 -21.69 4.18 4.48
CA SER A 180 -21.36 4.29 3.06
C SER A 180 -21.10 2.95 2.34
N ASN A 181 -21.50 2.88 1.08
CA ASN A 181 -21.05 1.85 0.15
C ASN A 181 -19.73 2.29 -0.48
N VAL A 182 -18.63 1.65 -0.07
CA VAL A 182 -17.29 2.06 -0.48
C VAL A 182 -16.76 1.10 -1.53
N SER A 183 -16.29 1.62 -2.65
CA SER A 183 -15.47 0.87 -3.58
C SER A 183 -14.01 0.97 -3.15
N ALA A 184 -13.39 -0.15 -2.79
CA ALA A 184 -11.98 -0.22 -2.47
C ALA A 184 -11.20 -0.74 -3.68
N PHE A 185 -10.17 0.01 -4.05
CA PHE A 185 -9.24 -0.30 -5.13
C PHE A 185 -7.89 -0.57 -4.52
N ASP A 186 -7.56 -1.85 -4.39
CA ASP A 186 -6.28 -2.26 -3.86
C ASP A 186 -5.25 -2.23 -4.99
N ILE A 187 -4.10 -1.62 -4.72
CA ILE A 187 -3.06 -1.35 -5.71
C ILE A 187 -1.77 -1.99 -5.21
N ASP A 188 -1.21 -2.88 -6.03
CA ASP A 188 0.07 -3.49 -5.74
C ASP A 188 1.19 -2.51 -6.11
N LEU A 189 1.92 -2.05 -5.10
CA LEU A 189 3.01 -1.08 -5.21
C LEU A 189 4.29 -1.66 -4.62
N THR A 190 5.43 -1.14 -5.07
CA THR A 190 6.72 -1.45 -4.43
C THR A 190 6.88 -0.68 -3.11
N GLU A 191 7.70 -1.17 -2.19
CA GLU A 191 7.96 -0.47 -0.91
C GLU A 191 8.47 0.96 -1.13
N CYS A 192 9.30 1.19 -2.15
CA CYS A 192 9.79 2.53 -2.50
C CYS A 192 8.64 3.48 -2.87
N GLU A 193 7.67 2.98 -3.64
CA GLU A 193 6.48 3.74 -4.04
C GLU A 193 5.57 4.02 -2.84
N GLU A 194 5.35 3.06 -1.95
CA GLU A 194 4.57 3.25 -0.73
C GLU A 194 5.23 4.25 0.23
N ASN A 195 6.55 4.18 0.38
CA ASN A 195 7.33 5.13 1.18
C ASN A 195 7.29 6.54 0.57
N GLN A 196 7.28 6.65 -0.75
CA GLN A 196 7.10 7.93 -1.45
C GLN A 196 5.71 8.52 -1.18
N ILE A 197 4.64 7.72 -1.30
CA ILE A 197 3.27 8.15 -0.99
C ILE A 197 3.18 8.65 0.45
N THR A 198 3.68 7.83 1.40
CA THR A 198 3.66 8.14 2.83
C THR A 198 4.40 9.45 3.11
N SER A 199 5.61 9.60 2.59
CA SER A 199 6.42 10.81 2.79
C SER A 199 5.74 12.06 2.23
N ASN A 200 5.11 11.97 1.05
CA ASN A 200 4.39 13.09 0.44
C ASN A 200 3.19 13.54 1.30
N LEU A 201 2.38 12.58 1.74
CA LEU A 201 1.17 12.86 2.52
C LEU A 201 1.50 13.32 3.94
N ASP A 202 2.51 12.75 4.57
CA ASP A 202 2.99 13.21 5.88
C ASP A 202 3.57 14.61 5.80
N ASN A 203 4.31 14.95 4.75
CA ASN A 203 4.82 16.31 4.57
C ASN A 203 3.67 17.31 4.39
N LEU A 204 2.63 16.97 3.63
CA LEU A 204 1.42 17.81 3.53
C LEU A 204 0.76 18.00 4.89
N TYR A 205 0.55 16.91 5.63
CA TYR A 205 -0.08 16.94 6.95
C TYR A 205 0.73 17.76 7.96
N ASN A 206 2.03 17.48 8.07
CA ASN A 206 2.90 18.10 9.07
C ASN A 206 3.09 19.61 8.83
N ASN A 207 3.07 20.05 7.57
CA ASN A 207 3.15 21.46 7.19
C ASN A 207 1.80 22.21 7.31
N GLY A 208 0.69 21.49 7.47
CA GLY A 208 -0.63 22.09 7.64
C GLY A 208 -0.82 22.79 8.98
N ILE A 209 -1.79 23.69 9.02
CA ILE A 209 -2.20 24.41 10.22
C ILE A 209 -3.18 23.52 11.00
N PRO A 210 -3.01 23.29 12.33
CA PRO A 210 -3.99 22.53 13.10
C PRO A 210 -5.39 23.11 12.97
N ASP A 211 -6.35 22.29 12.54
CA ASP A 211 -7.75 22.66 12.52
C ASP A 211 -8.37 22.36 13.90
N THR A 212 -9.10 23.33 14.46
CA THR A 212 -9.68 23.22 15.81
C THR A 212 -11.16 22.85 15.83
N GLU A 213 -11.83 22.86 14.67
CA GLU A 213 -13.26 22.55 14.55
C GLU A 213 -13.47 21.06 14.29
N VAL A 214 -12.75 20.50 13.33
CA VAL A 214 -12.89 19.10 12.89
C VAL A 214 -11.66 18.26 13.28
N GLY A 215 -10.58 18.91 13.70
CA GLY A 215 -9.29 18.26 13.96
C GLY A 215 -8.53 17.99 12.66
N GLY A 216 -7.31 17.47 12.77
CA GLY A 216 -6.44 17.32 11.59
C GLY A 216 -5.75 18.62 11.21
N LYS A 217 -5.52 18.81 9.91
CA LYS A 217 -4.61 19.84 9.38
C LYS A 217 -5.22 20.55 8.18
N ASP A 218 -5.49 21.85 8.29
CA ASP A 218 -5.79 22.70 7.15
C ASP A 218 -4.54 22.82 6.27
N ILE A 219 -4.67 22.37 5.02
CA ILE A 219 -3.60 22.39 4.01
C ILE A 219 -3.93 23.33 2.85
N GLY A 220 -4.93 24.20 3.01
CA GLY A 220 -5.26 25.27 2.08
C GLY A 220 -6.67 25.15 1.48
N ASN A 221 -6.88 25.85 0.37
CA ASN A 221 -8.22 26.01 -0.20
C ASN A 221 -8.66 24.76 -0.98
N TYR A 222 -9.67 24.07 -0.46
CA TYR A 222 -10.41 23.03 -1.14
C TYR A 222 -11.30 23.61 -2.25
N ASN A 223 -11.34 22.94 -3.39
CA ASN A 223 -12.28 23.21 -4.48
C ASN A 223 -12.67 21.90 -5.18
N VAL A 224 -13.98 21.64 -5.26
CA VAL A 224 -14.54 20.39 -5.79
C VAL A 224 -14.12 20.03 -7.21
N PHE A 225 -13.57 20.96 -8.01
CA PHE A 225 -13.18 20.71 -9.41
C PHE A 225 -11.66 20.63 -9.63
N ILE A 226 -10.87 21.29 -8.79
CA ILE A 226 -9.42 21.50 -9.07
C ILE A 226 -8.49 21.13 -7.91
N ASN A 227 -8.94 21.21 -6.66
CA ASN A 227 -8.12 20.85 -5.49
C ASN A 227 -9.00 20.17 -4.45
N ASN A 228 -9.25 18.88 -4.63
CA ASN A 228 -10.18 18.08 -3.85
C ASN A 228 -9.56 16.76 -3.37
N CYS A 229 -10.39 15.93 -2.74
CA CYS A 229 -10.02 14.60 -2.26
C CYS A 229 -9.38 13.71 -3.34
N VAL A 230 -9.88 13.81 -4.57
CA VAL A 230 -9.41 13.03 -5.72
C VAL A 230 -8.03 13.50 -6.18
N THR A 231 -7.87 14.81 -6.40
CA THR A 231 -6.60 15.37 -6.88
C THR A 231 -5.50 15.18 -5.84
N THR A 232 -5.79 15.34 -4.55
CA THR A 232 -4.83 15.09 -3.47
C THR A 232 -4.38 13.63 -3.44
N THR A 233 -5.34 12.70 -3.59
CA THR A 233 -5.03 11.26 -3.67
C THR A 233 -4.17 10.94 -4.89
N ILE A 234 -4.57 11.40 -6.09
CA ILE A 234 -3.84 11.15 -7.34
C ILE A 234 -2.43 11.75 -7.31
N ASN A 235 -2.29 12.94 -6.74
CA ASN A 235 -1.00 13.63 -6.65
C ASN A 235 0.00 12.91 -5.74
N ALA A 236 -0.48 12.14 -4.75
CA ALA A 236 0.37 11.35 -3.87
C ALA A 236 0.92 10.09 -4.56
N LEU A 237 0.22 9.56 -5.58
CA LEU A 237 0.57 8.31 -6.26
C LEU A 237 1.85 8.42 -7.11
N PRO A 238 2.56 7.30 -7.33
CA PRO A 238 3.71 7.23 -8.21
C PRO A 238 3.38 7.66 -9.64
N ASN A 239 4.39 8.17 -10.37
CA ASN A 239 4.23 8.67 -11.74
C ASN A 239 3.62 7.65 -12.70
N SER A 240 4.01 6.38 -12.54
CA SER A 240 3.52 5.23 -13.32
C SER A 240 1.99 5.15 -13.29
N LEU A 241 1.38 5.39 -12.14
CA LEU A 241 -0.07 5.32 -11.97
C LEU A 241 -0.75 6.69 -12.14
N ARG A 242 -0.14 7.75 -11.59
CA ARG A 242 -0.65 9.13 -11.63
C ARG A 242 -0.91 9.60 -13.05
N GLY A 243 -0.02 9.28 -13.99
CA GLY A 243 -0.17 9.66 -15.40
C GLY A 243 -1.46 9.13 -16.05
N HIS A 244 -1.95 7.96 -15.63
CA HIS A 244 -3.19 7.37 -16.14
C HIS A 244 -4.47 7.94 -15.48
N LEU A 245 -4.33 8.51 -14.28
CA LEU A 245 -5.45 8.99 -13.46
C LEU A 245 -5.63 10.52 -13.51
N ASN A 246 -4.64 11.26 -14.01
CA ASN A 246 -4.73 12.70 -14.19
C ASN A 246 -5.95 13.10 -15.05
N GLY A 247 -6.69 14.10 -14.61
CA GLY A 247 -7.90 14.60 -15.28
C GLY A 247 -9.21 13.95 -14.81
N TYR A 248 -9.15 12.84 -14.06
CA TYR A 248 -10.33 12.22 -13.44
C TYR A 248 -10.61 12.86 -12.07
N ASN A 249 -10.90 14.16 -12.03
CA ASN A 249 -10.97 14.95 -10.79
C ASN A 249 -12.25 14.71 -9.95
N MET A 250 -13.12 13.79 -10.36
CA MET A 250 -14.37 13.49 -9.64
C MET A 250 -14.38 12.03 -9.17
N PRO A 251 -14.86 11.73 -7.95
CA PRO A 251 -14.88 10.37 -7.40
C PRO A 251 -15.53 9.35 -8.34
N ALA A 252 -16.69 9.66 -8.93
CA ALA A 252 -17.35 8.76 -9.88
C ALA A 252 -16.53 8.53 -11.16
N ALA A 253 -15.87 9.58 -11.67
CA ALA A 253 -15.02 9.47 -12.86
C ALA A 253 -13.75 8.64 -12.57
N LEU A 254 -13.14 8.87 -11.40
CA LEU A 254 -12.01 8.08 -10.92
C LEU A 254 -12.42 6.62 -10.72
N GLU A 255 -13.59 6.35 -10.16
CA GLU A 255 -14.09 4.99 -9.96
C GLU A 255 -14.22 4.24 -11.29
N ILE A 256 -14.84 4.85 -12.30
CA ILE A 256 -14.98 4.25 -13.64
C ILE A 256 -13.61 3.94 -14.23
N LYS A 257 -12.65 4.87 -14.08
CA LYS A 257 -11.29 4.70 -14.58
C LYS A 257 -10.58 3.55 -13.89
N LEU A 258 -10.60 3.50 -12.56
CA LEU A 258 -9.96 2.44 -11.78
C LEU A 258 -10.59 1.08 -12.05
N ARG A 259 -11.93 1.01 -12.22
CA ARG A 259 -12.62 -0.21 -12.65
C ARG A 259 -12.15 -0.67 -14.03
N GLY A 260 -12.05 0.26 -14.98
CA GLY A 260 -11.52 -0.05 -16.32
C GLY A 260 -10.09 -0.56 -16.29
N MET A 261 -9.24 0.04 -15.45
CA MET A 261 -7.85 -0.40 -15.27
C MET A 261 -7.77 -1.78 -14.62
N ALA A 262 -8.59 -2.08 -13.61
CA ALA A 262 -8.63 -3.39 -12.97
C ALA A 262 -9.07 -4.54 -13.90
N LEU A 263 -9.79 -4.24 -14.99
CA LEU A 263 -10.16 -5.25 -16.00
C LEU A 263 -9.00 -5.67 -16.90
N VAL A 264 -7.97 -4.84 -17.01
CA VAL A 264 -6.85 -5.04 -17.96
C VAL A 264 -5.48 -5.09 -17.29
N ASN A 265 -5.40 -4.77 -16.00
CA ASN A 265 -4.18 -4.74 -15.21
C ASN A 265 -4.34 -5.56 -13.93
N SER A 266 -3.52 -6.60 -13.78
CA SER A 266 -3.54 -7.50 -12.62
C SER A 266 -3.08 -6.86 -11.31
N THR A 267 -2.41 -5.71 -11.37
CA THR A 267 -1.91 -4.98 -10.19
C THR A 267 -2.97 -4.10 -9.50
N ILE A 268 -4.16 -3.99 -10.08
CA ILE A 268 -5.29 -3.24 -9.49
C ILE A 268 -6.46 -4.18 -9.32
N ARG A 269 -6.97 -4.30 -8.09
CA ARG A 269 -8.14 -5.13 -7.79
C ARG A 269 -9.25 -4.30 -7.18
N VAL A 270 -10.50 -4.64 -7.54
CA VAL A 270 -11.68 -3.93 -7.04
C VAL A 270 -12.47 -4.83 -6.11
N ARG A 271 -12.85 -4.30 -4.95
CA ARG A 271 -13.82 -4.93 -4.05
C ARG A 271 -14.80 -3.89 -3.51
N ARG A 272 -15.97 -4.34 -3.07
CA ARG A 272 -16.89 -3.50 -2.29
C ARG A 272 -16.62 -3.71 -0.81
N VAL A 273 -16.61 -2.60 -0.07
CA VAL A 273 -16.57 -2.58 1.38
C VAL A 273 -17.91 -2.02 1.86
N GLN A 274 -18.64 -2.81 2.63
CA GLN A 274 -19.81 -2.36 3.35
C GLN A 274 -19.35 -1.84 4.70
N THR A 275 -19.59 -0.57 5.01
CA THR A 275 -19.43 -0.07 6.37
C THR A 275 -20.63 -0.51 7.22
N LYS A 276 -20.53 -0.43 8.56
CA LYS A 276 -21.51 -1.00 9.49
C LYS A 276 -22.95 -0.58 9.17
N ARG A 277 -23.90 -1.49 9.40
CA ARG A 277 -25.31 -1.15 9.66
C ARG A 277 -25.48 -0.72 11.10
#